data_AF-A0A5B7Y1R4-F1
#
_entry.id   AF-A0A5B7Y1R4-F1
#
_cell.length_a   1.000
_cell.length_b   1.000
_cell.length_c   1.000
_cell.angle_alpha   90.00
_cell.angle_beta   90.00
_cell.angle_gamma   90.00
#
_symmetry.space_group_name_H-M   'P 1'
#
loop_
_entity.id
_entity.type
_entity.pdbx_description
1 polymer ?
#
loop_
_entity_poly.entity_id
_entity_poly.type
_entity_poly.pdbx_seq_one_letter_code
_entity_poly.pdbx_strand_id
1 'polypeptide(L)'
;MRKLIYAILVGIAALLVGVGLTHPVVGHAAEVPVTGLSAGDAVIKDANGKVVTGQGPFDRYQSYSVNYAWQIPDGVKLAGNTSTVSIPAGLEPNADISFDIMDSTGTVVGHFSIKAGSSTGTVTYNENADAAVNRHGSLSFHASGTSDNNNQGNGWTVNKIGWISGMEPQGTPNELTWNVAFNSSSANIGTVTITDTLGSGQTYVPGSVYAPTGSYDAKGNFIPDGGTLTPAVSVNGSEMTFTFSNVTKAVDMTYKTKPTLTNNEGKWTNTASASNGGSVSATVTWGGSGTGTGEEPSEVTLTKTASDGTKLPDAIYKLEDSLGQVMFSALKTDENGQINLHMLTPGDYTLTEVTAPDGYELNTTPIKFTVVAGQKSIQLNAVDPKTTPTVPTPDKGSLLIKKTGMNGVALPGAVFTLKAASGEVIKEGLETDANGEILLPDLTAGTYTLIETKAPEGYTVNSEPITVEIPADGHEVVVPIKDQQVTGGSETPTPNPQEPQVPGVTPPTKPIEPTTPGVTPPTKPTKPTKPTTPGVTPATKPTTPTTGTTQPGVTGSTSSVNTPSGGMEDNARPVEHVGGSGAVGQARNANGTGGMGSHGQTMTRLPQTNEQTSPWAAAIGLVGLLGVIVFGRVYRHQD
;
A
#
# COMPACT_ATOMS: atom_id res chain seq x y z
N MET A 1 29.02 -49.77 -12.36
CA MET A 1 27.68 -49.91 -12.94
C MET A 1 26.77 -50.53 -11.89
N ARG A 2 25.66 -49.85 -11.56
CA ARG A 2 24.52 -50.32 -10.74
C ARG A 2 24.82 -50.78 -9.31
N LYS A 3 24.99 -49.79 -8.42
CA LYS A 3 24.39 -49.68 -7.07
C LYS A 3 25.01 -48.46 -6.37
N LEU A 4 24.75 -47.29 -6.94
CA LEU A 4 25.07 -45.98 -6.39
C LEU A 4 23.90 -45.05 -6.71
N ILE A 5 22.73 -45.37 -6.17
CA ILE A 5 21.48 -44.59 -6.07
C ILE A 5 20.69 -45.36 -4.99
N TYR A 6 20.18 -44.69 -3.95
CA TYR A 6 19.54 -45.23 -2.71
C TYR A 6 20.36 -45.23 -1.39
N ALA A 7 21.31 -44.31 -1.21
CA ALA A 7 21.90 -44.00 0.10
C ALA A 7 21.88 -42.50 0.44
N ILE A 8 20.97 -41.74 -0.17
CA ILE A 8 20.68 -40.35 0.14
C ILE A 8 19.16 -40.21 -0.02
N LEU A 9 18.36 -40.56 1.00
CA LEU A 9 16.93 -40.16 1.10
C LEU A 9 16.19 -40.55 2.40
N VAL A 10 16.85 -40.94 3.50
CA VAL A 10 16.16 -41.21 4.80
C VAL A 10 16.94 -40.65 6.01
N GLY A 11 17.46 -39.43 5.89
CA GLY A 11 18.20 -38.77 6.98
C GLY A 11 17.91 -37.27 7.09
N ILE A 12 16.71 -36.84 6.68
CA ILE A 12 16.22 -35.47 6.83
C ILE A 12 14.83 -35.54 7.47
N ALA A 13 14.80 -35.91 8.75
CA ALA A 13 13.72 -35.64 9.68
C ALA A 13 14.22 -35.99 11.09
N ALA A 14 14.19 -35.00 11.98
CA ALA A 14 14.47 -35.08 13.42
C ALA A 14 15.94 -35.18 13.84
N LEU A 15 16.63 -34.02 13.92
CA LEU A 15 17.35 -33.60 15.12
C LEU A 15 17.87 -32.15 14.97
N LEU A 16 17.06 -31.17 15.34
CA LEU A 16 17.56 -29.84 15.74
C LEU A 16 16.79 -29.40 16.99
N VAL A 17 17.15 -30.03 18.11
CA VAL A 17 16.92 -29.49 19.44
C VAL A 17 18.23 -28.86 19.91
N GLY A 18 18.19 -27.54 20.09
CA GLY A 18 18.89 -26.78 21.12
C GLY A 18 20.39 -26.99 21.29
N VAL A 19 21.19 -26.11 20.67
CA VAL A 19 22.35 -25.50 21.34
C VAL A 19 22.31 -24.01 21.03
N GLY A 20 21.93 -23.20 22.02
CA GLY A 20 21.97 -21.75 21.95
C GLY A 20 23.41 -21.26 21.97
N LEU A 21 23.86 -20.74 20.83
CA LEU A 21 24.92 -19.75 20.77
C LEU A 21 24.22 -18.41 20.50
N THR A 22 24.16 -17.56 21.51
CA THR A 22 23.70 -16.17 21.37
C THR A 22 24.76 -15.40 20.58
N HIS A 23 24.75 -15.54 19.26
CA HIS A 23 25.30 -14.51 18.40
C HIS A 23 24.30 -13.35 18.41
N PRO A 24 24.75 -12.08 18.56
CA PRO A 24 23.86 -10.96 18.29
C PRO A 24 23.41 -11.12 16.84
N VAL A 25 22.13 -11.39 16.64
CA VAL A 25 21.51 -11.22 15.32
C VAL A 25 21.59 -9.73 15.07
N VAL A 26 22.61 -9.31 14.31
CA VAL A 26 22.57 -8.01 13.65
C VAL A 26 21.37 -8.14 12.72
N GLY A 27 20.24 -7.56 13.10
CA GLY A 27 19.07 -7.51 12.25
C GLY A 27 19.49 -6.81 10.96
N HIS A 28 19.61 -7.57 9.87
CA HIS A 28 19.72 -6.94 8.57
C HIS A 28 18.37 -6.27 8.27
N ALA A 29 18.43 -5.02 7.84
CA ALA A 29 17.28 -4.29 7.35
C ALA A 29 16.54 -5.17 6.33
N ALA A 30 15.22 -5.33 6.50
CA ALA A 30 14.45 -6.10 5.53
C ALA A 30 14.36 -5.33 4.20
N GLU A 31 14.26 -6.04 3.09
CA GLU A 31 14.03 -5.42 1.79
C GLU A 31 12.56 -5.01 1.65
N VAL A 32 12.33 -3.73 1.34
CA VAL A 32 11.01 -3.15 1.11
C VAL A 32 10.61 -3.41 -0.35
N PRO A 33 9.40 -3.93 -0.62
CA PRO A 33 8.88 -4.00 -1.98
C PRO A 33 8.67 -2.59 -2.53
N VAL A 34 9.34 -2.28 -3.64
CA VAL A 34 9.29 -0.98 -4.31
C VAL A 34 9.21 -1.19 -5.82
N THR A 35 8.40 -0.39 -6.50
CA THR A 35 8.35 -0.31 -7.95
C THR A 35 9.05 0.96 -8.43
N GLY A 36 9.68 0.93 -9.61
CA GLY A 36 10.25 2.13 -10.22
C GLY A 36 11.72 2.44 -9.84
N LEU A 37 12.41 1.54 -9.14
CA LEU A 37 13.84 1.65 -8.80
C LEU A 37 14.73 0.61 -9.51
N SER A 38 14.19 -0.10 -10.50
CA SER A 38 14.97 -1.04 -11.31
C SER A 38 15.72 -0.32 -12.44
N ALA A 39 16.76 -0.95 -12.98
CA ALA A 39 17.52 -0.41 -14.10
C ALA A 39 16.65 -0.13 -15.35
N GLY A 40 15.54 -0.84 -15.52
CA GLY A 40 14.60 -0.63 -16.63
C GLY A 40 13.68 0.57 -16.45
N ASP A 41 13.50 1.05 -15.21
CA ASP A 41 12.62 2.17 -14.87
C ASP A 41 13.33 3.54 -15.01
N ALA A 42 14.66 3.51 -15.14
CA ALA A 42 15.47 4.72 -15.18
C ALA A 42 15.24 5.55 -16.46
N VAL A 43 14.99 6.85 -16.27
CA VAL A 43 15.07 7.85 -17.33
C VAL A 43 16.45 8.49 -17.29
N ILE A 44 17.22 8.31 -18.36
CA ILE A 44 18.60 8.82 -18.46
C ILE A 44 18.60 10.13 -19.25
N LYS A 45 19.25 11.16 -18.72
CA LYS A 45 19.43 12.44 -19.41
C LYS A 45 20.90 12.78 -19.54
N ASP A 46 21.26 13.44 -20.64
CA ASP A 46 22.61 14.01 -20.82
C ASP A 46 22.81 15.27 -19.97
N ALA A 47 24.02 15.83 -19.99
CA ALA A 47 24.37 17.06 -19.27
C ALA A 47 23.53 18.29 -19.67
N ASN A 48 22.82 18.26 -20.80
CA ASN A 48 21.91 19.32 -21.25
C ASN A 48 20.45 19.05 -20.85
N GLY A 49 20.17 17.95 -20.14
CA GLY A 49 18.83 17.54 -19.72
C GLY A 49 18.03 16.83 -20.79
N LYS A 50 18.63 16.50 -21.95
CA LYS A 50 17.94 15.77 -23.01
C LYS A 50 17.91 14.28 -22.69
N VAL A 51 16.74 13.66 -22.84
CA VAL A 51 16.58 12.22 -22.64
C VAL A 51 17.40 11.46 -23.67
N VAL A 52 18.21 10.53 -23.19
CA VAL A 52 19.02 9.62 -24.01
C VAL A 52 18.23 8.33 -24.17
N THR A 53 17.89 7.98 -25.41
CA THR A 53 17.07 6.78 -25.71
C THR A 53 17.98 5.64 -26.19
N GLY A 54 17.79 4.45 -25.62
CA GLY A 54 18.58 3.23 -25.90
C GLY A 54 19.60 2.87 -24.80
N GLN A 55 19.97 1.58 -24.72
CA GLN A 55 20.98 1.04 -23.78
C GLN A 55 22.41 1.25 -24.31
N GLY A 56 22.67 2.41 -24.91
CA GLY A 56 23.89 2.64 -25.69
C GLY A 56 25.18 2.42 -24.89
N PRO A 57 26.34 2.28 -25.54
CA PRO A 57 27.58 2.53 -24.83
C PRO A 57 27.58 4.02 -24.42
N PHE A 58 27.39 4.29 -23.13
CA PHE A 58 27.48 5.64 -22.56
C PHE A 58 28.95 6.07 -22.51
N ASP A 59 29.23 7.29 -23.00
CA ASP A 59 30.59 7.84 -23.05
C ASP A 59 31.10 8.12 -21.63
N ARG A 60 32.25 7.56 -21.27
CA ARG A 60 32.82 7.76 -19.93
C ARG A 60 33.29 9.16 -19.61
N TYR A 61 33.47 10.00 -20.63
CA TYR A 61 33.83 11.41 -20.44
C TYR A 61 32.60 12.33 -20.35
N GLN A 62 31.40 11.78 -20.52
CA GLN A 62 30.15 12.53 -20.43
C GLN A 62 29.45 12.27 -19.10
N SER A 63 28.79 13.33 -18.61
CA SER A 63 27.95 13.28 -17.43
C SER A 63 26.49 13.02 -17.82
N TYR A 64 25.85 12.14 -17.06
CA TYR A 64 24.44 11.78 -17.20
C TYR A 64 23.71 11.96 -15.86
N SER A 65 22.41 12.22 -15.91
CA SER A 65 21.54 12.04 -14.74
C SER A 65 20.68 10.80 -14.90
N VAL A 66 20.58 10.02 -13.84
CA VAL A 66 19.77 8.80 -13.74
C VAL A 66 18.57 9.12 -12.85
N ASN A 67 17.37 9.08 -13.43
CA ASN A 67 16.16 9.60 -12.80
C ASN A 67 15.13 8.47 -12.68
N TYR A 68 14.51 8.35 -11.50
CA TYR A 68 13.51 7.34 -11.18
C TYR A 68 12.25 8.01 -10.64
N ALA A 69 11.10 7.43 -10.96
CA ALA A 69 9.85 7.66 -10.26
C ALA A 69 9.50 6.35 -9.55
N TRP A 70 9.31 6.38 -8.24
CA TRP A 70 9.15 5.18 -7.43
C TRP A 70 7.83 5.20 -6.65
N GLN A 71 7.36 4.00 -6.30
CA GLN A 71 6.16 3.81 -5.47
C GLN A 71 6.34 2.61 -4.54
N ILE A 72 5.80 2.72 -3.33
CA ILE A 72 5.81 1.69 -2.32
C ILE A 72 4.35 1.34 -1.96
N PRO A 73 3.95 0.06 -1.99
CA PRO A 73 2.60 -0.35 -1.59
C PRO A 73 2.25 0.01 -0.15
N ASP A 74 0.97 0.20 0.14
CA ASP A 74 0.49 0.48 1.49
C ASP A 74 0.55 -0.74 2.42
N GLY A 75 0.51 -0.50 3.72
CA GLY A 75 0.61 -1.55 4.76
C GLY A 75 2.03 -2.11 4.96
N VAL A 76 3.02 -1.62 4.21
CA VAL A 76 4.44 -2.01 4.35
C VAL A 76 5.12 -1.15 5.43
N LYS A 77 5.84 -1.80 6.36
CA LYS A 77 6.71 -1.13 7.35
C LYS A 77 8.03 -0.70 6.70
N LEU A 78 8.38 0.57 6.82
CA LEU A 78 9.54 1.18 6.20
C LEU A 78 10.66 1.50 7.18
N ALA A 79 10.37 2.06 8.35
CA ALA A 79 11.43 2.54 9.23
C ALA A 79 12.45 1.44 9.58
N GLY A 80 13.72 1.74 9.33
CA GLY A 80 14.84 0.81 9.55
C GLY A 80 15.02 -0.25 8.45
N ASN A 81 14.13 -0.30 7.46
CA ASN A 81 14.21 -1.18 6.29
C ASN A 81 14.79 -0.43 5.07
N THR A 82 15.10 -1.18 4.02
CA THR A 82 15.82 -0.65 2.86
C THR A 82 15.21 -1.06 1.53
N SER A 83 15.42 -0.25 0.51
CA SER A 83 15.17 -0.58 -0.90
C SER A 83 16.45 -0.53 -1.72
N THR A 84 16.59 -1.44 -2.68
CA THR A 84 17.71 -1.47 -3.63
C THR A 84 17.38 -0.62 -4.86
N VAL A 85 18.33 0.22 -5.28
CA VAL A 85 18.27 1.00 -6.54
C VAL A 85 19.25 0.39 -7.52
N SER A 86 18.78 -0.04 -8.69
CA SER A 86 19.64 -0.66 -9.71
C SER A 86 19.95 0.30 -10.85
N ILE A 87 21.22 0.45 -11.22
CA ILE A 87 21.66 1.37 -12.28
C ILE A 87 21.59 0.68 -13.65
N PRO A 88 21.19 1.39 -14.72
CA PRO A 88 21.31 0.92 -16.10
C PRO A 88 22.73 0.48 -16.46
N ALA A 89 22.83 -0.60 -17.23
CA ALA A 89 24.11 -1.10 -17.70
C ALA A 89 24.86 -0.02 -18.51
N GLY A 90 26.17 0.08 -18.29
CA GLY A 90 27.01 1.04 -18.97
C GLY A 90 27.14 2.40 -18.29
N LEU A 91 26.42 2.64 -17.18
CA LEU A 91 26.56 3.82 -16.33
C LEU A 91 27.12 3.44 -14.96
N GLU A 92 27.91 4.33 -14.36
CA GLU A 92 28.40 4.19 -13.00
C GLU A 92 28.55 5.56 -12.29
N PRO A 93 28.36 5.64 -10.96
CA PRO A 93 28.65 6.85 -10.19
C PRO A 93 30.15 7.13 -10.22
N ASN A 94 30.51 8.39 -10.50
CA ASN A 94 31.90 8.85 -10.57
C ASN A 94 32.54 9.10 -9.18
N ALA A 95 31.72 9.12 -8.13
CA ALA A 95 32.10 9.33 -6.75
C ALA A 95 31.04 8.70 -5.83
N ASP A 96 31.36 8.60 -4.54
CA ASP A 96 30.36 8.30 -3.52
C ASP A 96 29.30 9.42 -3.51
N ILE A 97 28.03 9.03 -3.49
CA ILE A 97 26.88 9.93 -3.46
C ILE A 97 26.01 9.52 -2.27
N SER A 98 25.65 10.49 -1.44
CA SER A 98 24.79 10.30 -0.27
C SER A 98 23.94 11.55 -0.04
N PHE A 99 22.63 11.39 0.09
CA PHE A 99 21.72 12.51 0.38
C PHE A 99 20.41 12.02 1.00
N ASP A 100 19.74 12.94 1.70
CA ASP A 100 18.43 12.69 2.29
C ASP A 100 17.33 12.73 1.22
N ILE A 101 16.33 11.88 1.41
CA ILE A 101 15.06 11.90 0.68
C ILE A 101 14.07 12.67 1.55
N MET A 102 13.50 13.74 0.99
CA MET A 102 12.60 14.64 1.72
C MET A 102 11.18 14.61 1.15
N ASP A 103 10.20 14.80 2.01
CA ASP A 103 8.82 15.06 1.58
C ASP A 103 8.63 16.53 1.14
N SER A 104 7.40 16.88 0.75
CA SER A 104 7.06 18.25 0.32
C SER A 104 7.17 19.31 1.43
N THR A 105 7.28 18.89 2.69
CA THR A 105 7.46 19.78 3.85
C THR A 105 8.93 19.99 4.22
N GLY A 106 9.84 19.26 3.57
CA GLY A 106 11.27 19.23 3.91
C GLY A 106 11.61 18.25 5.03
N THR A 107 10.66 17.40 5.44
CA THR A 107 10.91 16.35 6.44
C THR A 107 11.65 15.20 5.78
N VAL A 108 12.74 14.74 6.39
CA VAL A 108 13.49 13.58 5.91
C VAL A 108 12.65 12.33 6.15
N VAL A 109 12.40 11.56 5.10
CA VAL A 109 11.68 10.27 5.12
C VAL A 109 12.60 9.07 4.84
N GLY A 110 13.79 9.34 4.32
CA GLY A 110 14.80 8.30 4.10
C GLY A 110 16.14 8.90 3.69
N HIS A 111 17.11 8.04 3.45
CA HIS A 111 18.46 8.40 3.06
C HIS A 111 18.90 7.50 1.90
N PHE A 112 19.36 8.09 0.81
CA PHE A 112 19.94 7.38 -0.32
C PHE A 112 21.46 7.41 -0.23
N SER A 113 22.11 6.28 -0.53
CA SER A 113 23.56 6.21 -0.67
C SER A 113 23.97 5.24 -1.78
N ILE A 114 25.05 5.59 -2.48
CA ILE A 114 25.67 4.73 -3.49
C ILE A 114 27.17 4.99 -3.58
N LYS A 115 27.95 3.92 -3.77
CA LYS A 115 29.40 3.97 -3.89
C LYS A 115 29.86 4.21 -5.33
N ALA A 116 30.99 4.89 -5.48
CA ALA A 116 31.66 5.06 -6.77
C ALA A 116 31.85 3.70 -7.47
N GLY A 117 31.51 3.62 -8.76
CA GLY A 117 31.62 2.38 -9.55
C GLY A 117 30.60 1.28 -9.22
N SER A 118 29.70 1.49 -8.25
CA SER A 118 28.68 0.49 -7.90
C SER A 118 27.58 0.44 -8.97
N SER A 119 27.01 -0.75 -9.19
CA SER A 119 25.81 -0.95 -10.02
C SER A 119 24.52 -0.84 -9.24
N THR A 120 24.60 -0.77 -7.90
CA THR A 120 23.44 -0.66 -7.01
C THR A 120 23.67 0.35 -5.90
N GLY A 121 22.62 1.09 -5.56
CA GLY A 121 22.52 1.96 -4.38
C GLY A 121 21.46 1.46 -3.40
N THR A 122 21.39 2.10 -2.24
CA THR A 122 20.47 1.74 -1.16
C THR A 122 19.71 2.97 -0.70
N VAL A 123 18.38 2.84 -0.57
CA VAL A 123 17.53 3.76 0.18
C VAL A 123 17.25 3.14 1.54
N THR A 124 17.50 3.87 2.61
CA THR A 124 17.15 3.49 4.00
C THR A 124 16.05 4.41 4.52
N TYR A 125 14.93 3.86 4.97
CA TYR A 125 13.79 4.66 5.42
C TYR A 125 13.80 4.91 6.93
N ASN A 126 13.21 6.03 7.36
CA ASN A 126 13.06 6.37 8.78
C ASN A 126 11.59 6.33 9.24
N GLU A 127 11.34 6.70 10.49
CA GLU A 127 9.99 6.70 11.10
C GLU A 127 8.97 7.60 10.42
N ASN A 128 9.41 8.70 9.80
CA ASN A 128 8.51 9.62 9.09
C ASN A 128 7.90 8.98 7.84
N ALA A 129 8.54 7.95 7.26
CA ALA A 129 8.01 7.23 6.11
C ALA A 129 6.88 6.25 6.46
N ASP A 130 6.73 5.87 7.74
CA ASP A 130 5.74 4.85 8.14
C ASP A 130 4.33 5.40 8.29
N ALA A 131 4.19 6.68 8.62
CA ALA A 131 2.89 7.29 8.88
C ALA A 131 2.06 7.44 7.60
N ALA A 132 2.70 7.48 6.43
CA ALA A 132 2.03 7.80 5.18
C ALA A 132 1.51 6.56 4.42
N VAL A 133 0.41 6.75 3.69
CA VAL A 133 -0.12 5.85 2.65
C VAL A 133 0.11 6.46 1.26
N ASN A 134 -0.18 5.71 0.19
CA ASN A 134 0.07 6.08 -1.20
C ASN A 134 1.51 6.61 -1.42
N ARG A 135 2.50 5.90 -0.91
CA ARG A 135 3.89 6.39 -0.83
C ARG A 135 4.57 6.34 -2.20
N HIS A 136 5.02 7.48 -2.68
CA HIS A 136 5.68 7.61 -3.98
C HIS A 136 6.67 8.77 -3.98
N GLY A 137 7.51 8.84 -5.01
CA GLY A 137 8.48 9.91 -5.09
C GLY A 137 9.37 9.84 -6.30
N SER A 138 10.44 10.62 -6.25
CA SER A 138 11.47 10.64 -7.28
C SER A 138 12.84 10.42 -6.68
N LEU A 139 13.76 9.90 -7.48
CA LEU A 139 15.16 9.79 -7.12
C LEU A 139 15.99 10.16 -8.35
N SER A 140 16.92 11.10 -8.20
CA SER A 140 17.82 11.54 -9.26
C SER A 140 19.24 11.62 -8.74
N PHE A 141 20.21 11.12 -9.51
CA PHE A 141 21.63 11.30 -9.19
C PHE A 141 22.49 11.26 -10.45
N HIS A 142 23.71 11.73 -10.32
CA HIS A 142 24.66 11.80 -11.42
C HIS A 142 25.49 10.53 -11.60
N ALA A 143 25.77 10.20 -12.87
CA ALA A 143 26.61 9.08 -13.27
C ALA A 143 27.42 9.45 -14.53
N SER A 144 28.45 8.66 -14.81
CA SER A 144 29.24 8.72 -16.04
C SER A 144 29.05 7.44 -16.84
N GLY A 145 29.32 7.51 -18.13
CA GLY A 145 29.40 6.31 -18.95
C GLY A 145 30.60 5.44 -18.58
N THR A 146 30.64 4.23 -19.15
CA THR A 146 31.76 3.28 -18.95
C THR A 146 32.50 2.98 -20.25
N SER A 147 32.01 3.49 -21.39
CA SER A 147 32.54 3.18 -22.71
C SER A 147 33.47 4.28 -23.24
N ASP A 148 34.59 3.87 -23.80
CA ASP A 148 35.50 4.74 -24.56
C ASP A 148 35.05 4.82 -26.03
N ASN A 149 33.97 5.55 -26.30
CA ASN A 149 33.42 5.69 -27.64
C ASN A 149 33.88 7.00 -28.35
N ASN A 150 34.50 7.92 -27.63
CA ASN A 150 34.94 9.23 -28.12
C ASN A 150 36.40 9.25 -28.58
N ASN A 151 36.76 8.26 -29.41
CA ASN A 151 38.10 8.15 -29.96
C ASN A 151 38.31 9.24 -31.04
N GLN A 152 38.58 10.48 -30.62
CA GLN A 152 38.82 11.61 -31.54
C GLN A 152 40.08 11.46 -32.41
N GLY A 153 40.85 10.37 -32.24
CA GLY A 153 42.11 10.17 -32.92
C GLY A 153 43.12 11.27 -32.59
N ASN A 154 44.21 11.32 -33.35
CA ASN A 154 45.22 12.37 -33.26
C ASN A 154 44.86 13.50 -34.24
N GLY A 155 44.96 14.76 -33.82
CA GLY A 155 44.73 15.91 -34.71
C GLY A 155 43.84 17.04 -34.17
N TRP A 156 43.33 16.94 -32.95
CA TRP A 156 42.61 18.04 -32.29
C TRP A 156 43.57 19.13 -31.79
N THR A 157 43.13 20.39 -31.83
CA THR A 157 43.94 21.54 -31.38
C THR A 157 43.94 21.66 -29.86
N VAL A 158 42.77 21.55 -29.24
CA VAL A 158 42.55 21.59 -27.80
C VAL A 158 41.48 20.56 -27.43
N ASN A 159 41.68 19.87 -26.32
CA ASN A 159 40.74 18.95 -25.71
C ASN A 159 40.61 19.26 -24.21
N LYS A 160 39.50 18.87 -23.58
CA LYS A 160 39.24 19.17 -22.18
C LYS A 160 38.40 18.08 -21.52
N ILE A 161 38.81 17.71 -20.31
CA ILE A 161 38.03 16.87 -19.40
C ILE A 161 38.16 17.42 -17.97
N GLY A 162 37.32 16.93 -17.05
CA GLY A 162 37.41 17.26 -15.63
C GLY A 162 36.95 16.11 -14.76
N TRP A 163 37.42 16.10 -13.52
CA TRP A 163 37.01 15.13 -12.51
C TRP A 163 37.11 15.69 -11.10
N ILE A 164 36.42 15.05 -10.16
CA ILE A 164 36.52 15.35 -8.73
C ILE A 164 37.85 14.76 -8.23
N SER A 165 38.74 15.61 -7.72
CA SER A 165 40.07 15.20 -7.23
C SER A 165 40.21 15.25 -5.71
N GLY A 166 39.22 15.82 -5.02
CA GLY A 166 39.20 15.91 -3.56
C GLY A 166 37.78 15.86 -3.00
N MET A 167 37.65 15.19 -1.87
CA MET A 167 36.43 15.08 -1.07
C MET A 167 36.71 15.56 0.35
N GLU A 168 35.72 16.20 0.96
CA GLU A 168 35.69 16.43 2.39
C GLU A 168 35.39 15.12 3.15
N PRO A 169 35.70 15.02 4.46
CA PRO A 169 35.42 13.83 5.26
C PRO A 169 33.96 13.36 5.24
N GLN A 170 33.01 14.30 5.10
CA GLN A 170 31.57 14.04 5.01
C GLN A 170 31.10 13.60 3.61
N GLY A 171 32.01 13.42 2.65
CA GLY A 171 31.71 12.88 1.33
C GLY A 171 31.31 13.90 0.25
N THR A 172 31.42 15.20 0.51
CA THR A 172 31.15 16.26 -0.47
C THR A 172 32.43 16.68 -1.22
N PRO A 173 32.39 16.96 -2.53
CA PRO A 173 33.56 17.45 -3.27
C PRO A 173 34.13 18.76 -2.73
N ASN A 174 35.45 18.86 -2.63
CA ASN A 174 36.15 20.11 -2.28
C ASN A 174 37.28 20.50 -3.25
N GLU A 175 37.57 19.67 -4.23
CA GLU A 175 38.55 19.97 -5.26
C GLU A 175 38.15 19.27 -6.57
N LEU A 176 38.18 20.05 -7.66
CA LEU A 176 38.09 19.51 -9.02
C LEU A 176 39.44 19.69 -9.70
N THR A 177 39.82 18.72 -10.51
CA THR A 177 40.93 18.87 -11.45
C THR A 177 40.39 18.96 -12.86
N TRP A 178 40.82 19.99 -13.57
CA TRP A 178 40.54 20.19 -14.98
C TRP A 178 41.78 19.89 -15.79
N ASN A 179 41.64 19.08 -16.82
CA ASN A 179 42.67 18.81 -17.79
C ASN A 179 42.34 19.56 -19.08
N VAL A 180 43.33 20.27 -19.63
CA VAL A 180 43.28 20.92 -20.93
C VAL A 180 44.50 20.46 -21.72
N ALA A 181 44.27 19.52 -22.61
CA ALA A 181 45.28 19.02 -23.51
C ALA A 181 45.30 19.85 -24.80
N PHE A 182 46.48 20.11 -25.36
CA PHE A 182 46.60 20.81 -26.64
C PHE A 182 47.82 20.38 -27.43
N ASN A 183 47.84 20.73 -28.72
CA ASN A 183 48.91 20.38 -29.65
C ASN A 183 49.12 18.86 -29.80
N SER A 184 48.03 18.10 -29.99
CA SER A 184 48.06 16.62 -30.08
C SER A 184 49.01 16.06 -31.14
N SER A 185 49.32 16.85 -32.19
CA SER A 185 50.26 16.49 -33.27
C SER A 185 51.73 16.75 -32.94
N SER A 186 52.03 17.32 -31.76
CA SER A 186 53.38 17.75 -31.37
C SER A 186 54.05 18.67 -32.39
N ALA A 187 53.28 19.61 -32.96
CA ALA A 187 53.80 20.61 -33.88
C ALA A 187 54.57 21.71 -33.14
N ASN A 188 55.48 22.40 -33.86
CA ASN A 188 56.05 23.66 -33.37
C ASN A 188 55.06 24.79 -33.64
N ILE A 189 54.37 25.22 -32.57
CA ILE A 189 53.34 26.26 -32.62
C ILE A 189 53.78 27.57 -31.94
N GLY A 190 55.05 27.65 -31.52
CA GLY A 190 55.62 28.87 -30.94
C GLY A 190 54.93 29.29 -29.64
N THR A 191 54.36 30.49 -29.63
CA THR A 191 53.60 31.01 -28.47
C THR A 191 52.13 30.71 -28.64
N VAL A 192 51.51 30.11 -27.63
CA VAL A 192 50.07 29.83 -27.60
C VAL A 192 49.49 30.27 -26.27
N THR A 193 48.29 30.82 -26.33
CA THR A 193 47.51 31.19 -25.16
C THR A 193 46.30 30.27 -25.07
N ILE A 194 46.15 29.62 -23.91
CA ILE A 194 44.95 28.86 -23.55
C ILE A 194 44.09 29.75 -22.67
N THR A 195 42.89 30.06 -23.12
CA THR A 195 41.88 30.79 -22.34
C THR A 195 40.82 29.80 -21.89
N ASP A 196 40.62 29.69 -20.58
CA ASP A 196 39.64 28.82 -19.97
C ASP A 196 38.64 29.64 -19.15
N THR A 197 37.37 29.56 -19.52
CA THR A 197 36.27 30.28 -18.87
C THR A 197 35.56 29.33 -17.89
N LEU A 198 35.66 29.64 -16.60
CA LEU A 198 34.97 28.94 -15.53
C LEU A 198 33.46 29.23 -15.57
N GLY A 199 32.66 28.17 -15.49
CA GLY A 199 31.24 28.28 -15.16
C GLY A 199 31.02 28.60 -13.69
N SER A 200 29.77 28.82 -13.30
CA SER A 200 29.38 29.14 -11.91
C SER A 200 29.75 28.05 -10.91
N GLY A 201 29.85 28.44 -9.63
CA GLY A 201 29.97 27.49 -8.52
C GLY A 201 31.36 26.91 -8.34
N GLN A 202 32.41 27.53 -8.87
CA GLN A 202 33.79 27.10 -8.68
C GLN A 202 34.76 28.28 -8.76
N THR A 203 35.91 28.15 -8.11
CA THR A 203 36.96 29.16 -8.10
C THR A 203 38.31 28.53 -8.41
N TYR A 204 39.10 29.16 -9.28
CA TYR A 204 40.47 28.73 -9.57
C TYR A 204 41.34 28.68 -8.31
N VAL A 205 42.21 27.66 -8.22
CA VAL A 205 43.24 27.55 -7.18
C VAL A 205 44.58 28.07 -7.73
N PRO A 206 45.06 29.26 -7.32
CA PRO A 206 46.30 29.82 -7.81
C PRO A 206 47.51 28.91 -7.59
N GLY A 207 48.38 28.81 -8.60
CA GLY A 207 49.59 27.99 -8.55
C GLY A 207 49.35 26.48 -8.74
N SER A 208 48.12 26.05 -9.02
CA SER A 208 47.78 24.63 -9.21
C SER A 208 48.16 24.06 -10.58
N VAL A 209 48.70 24.88 -11.48
CA VAL A 209 49.00 24.47 -12.86
C VAL A 209 50.18 23.51 -12.89
N TYR A 210 49.99 22.40 -13.61
CA TYR A 210 51.04 21.48 -14.00
C TYR A 210 50.86 21.15 -15.48
N ALA A 211 51.89 21.38 -16.31
CA ALA A 211 51.80 21.24 -17.77
C ALA A 211 52.96 20.39 -18.32
N PRO A 212 52.88 19.06 -18.18
CA PRO A 212 53.85 18.13 -18.77
C PRO A 212 53.82 18.17 -20.30
N THR A 213 54.97 17.94 -20.92
CA THR A 213 55.13 17.79 -22.36
C THR A 213 55.20 16.32 -22.77
N GLY A 214 54.88 16.02 -24.03
CA GLY A 214 54.86 14.64 -24.50
C GLY A 214 54.31 14.46 -25.91
N SER A 215 53.61 13.36 -26.12
CA SER A 215 52.93 12.98 -27.36
C SER A 215 51.67 12.17 -27.07
N TYR A 216 50.80 11.97 -28.07
CA TYR A 216 49.60 11.14 -27.95
C TYR A 216 49.73 9.87 -28.80
N ASP A 217 49.44 8.72 -28.21
CA ASP A 217 49.38 7.46 -28.95
C ASP A 217 48.13 7.37 -29.85
N ALA A 218 48.03 6.34 -30.68
CA ALA A 218 46.90 6.16 -31.59
C ALA A 218 45.54 5.91 -30.88
N LYS A 219 45.55 5.69 -29.56
CA LYS A 219 44.36 5.53 -28.73
C LYS A 219 44.02 6.81 -27.95
N GLY A 220 44.76 7.89 -28.16
CA GLY A 220 44.57 9.15 -27.46
C GLY A 220 45.14 9.18 -26.04
N ASN A 221 46.01 8.24 -25.66
CA ASN A 221 46.70 8.30 -24.38
C ASN A 221 47.91 9.23 -24.45
N PHE A 222 48.08 10.08 -23.43
CA PHE A 222 49.25 10.92 -23.30
C PHE A 222 50.47 10.11 -22.86
N ILE A 223 51.59 10.28 -23.57
CA ILE A 223 52.90 9.72 -23.26
C ILE A 223 53.82 10.88 -22.85
N PRO A 224 54.13 11.04 -21.55
CA PRO A 224 54.99 12.10 -21.08
C PRO A 224 56.44 11.87 -21.49
N ASP A 225 57.16 12.94 -21.82
CA ASP A 225 58.59 12.89 -22.16
C ASP A 225 59.51 13.33 -21.01
N GLY A 226 58.93 13.60 -19.83
CA GLY A 226 59.61 14.11 -18.64
C GLY A 226 59.84 15.62 -18.63
N GLY A 227 59.49 16.32 -19.71
CA GLY A 227 59.52 17.78 -19.78
C GLY A 227 58.25 18.42 -19.21
N THR A 228 58.35 19.71 -18.91
CA THR A 228 57.25 20.54 -18.40
C THR A 228 57.38 21.96 -18.94
N LEU A 229 56.25 22.62 -19.18
CA LEU A 229 56.20 24.05 -19.43
C LEU A 229 55.58 24.80 -18.25
N THR A 230 56.03 26.03 -18.02
CA THR A 230 55.44 26.93 -17.02
C THR A 230 54.79 28.09 -17.75
N PRO A 231 53.45 28.20 -17.76
CA PRO A 231 52.78 29.33 -18.40
C PRO A 231 52.84 30.59 -17.54
N ALA A 232 52.77 31.75 -18.21
CA ALA A 232 52.34 32.97 -17.54
C ALA A 232 50.82 32.89 -17.32
N VAL A 233 50.38 33.01 -16.06
CA VAL A 233 48.97 32.88 -15.67
C VAL A 233 48.38 34.25 -15.37
N SER A 234 47.22 34.55 -15.95
CA SER A 234 46.40 35.72 -15.60
C SER A 234 44.98 35.26 -15.31
N VAL A 235 44.33 35.88 -14.32
CA VAL A 235 42.97 35.54 -13.90
C VAL A 235 42.16 36.83 -13.83
N ASN A 236 41.07 36.89 -14.58
CA ASN A 236 40.15 38.01 -14.62
C ASN A 236 38.72 37.52 -14.41
N GLY A 237 38.25 37.58 -13.16
CA GLY A 237 36.96 37.01 -12.79
C GLY A 237 36.93 35.49 -13.02
N SER A 238 36.02 35.02 -13.86
CA SER A 238 35.89 33.61 -14.23
C SER A 238 36.83 33.18 -15.38
N GLU A 239 37.53 34.11 -16.03
CA GLU A 239 38.41 33.79 -17.14
C GLU A 239 39.85 33.63 -16.67
N MET A 240 40.45 32.48 -17.01
CA MET A 240 41.86 32.18 -16.76
C MET A 240 42.60 32.12 -18.09
N THR A 241 43.76 32.75 -18.16
CA THR A 241 44.61 32.76 -19.34
C THR A 241 45.97 32.16 -19.00
N PHE A 242 46.38 31.15 -19.75
CA PHE A 242 47.67 30.46 -19.63
C PHE A 242 48.47 30.68 -20.91
N THR A 243 49.50 31.52 -20.85
CA THR A 243 50.35 31.82 -22.02
C THR A 243 51.64 31.02 -21.95
N PHE A 244 51.82 30.15 -22.94
CA PHE A 244 52.99 29.29 -23.11
C PHE A 244 53.88 29.80 -24.24
N SER A 245 55.18 29.79 -24.01
CA SER A 245 56.20 30.12 -25.02
C SER A 245 56.93 28.84 -25.47
N ASN A 246 57.37 28.81 -26.73
CA ASN A 246 58.17 27.71 -27.31
C ASN A 246 57.50 26.33 -27.23
N VAL A 247 56.20 26.25 -27.53
CA VAL A 247 55.47 24.98 -27.58
C VAL A 247 55.84 24.22 -28.84
N THR A 248 56.60 23.13 -28.66
CA THR A 248 57.10 22.26 -29.72
C THR A 248 56.61 20.82 -29.62
N LYS A 249 55.84 20.51 -28.58
CA LYS A 249 55.34 19.17 -28.25
C LYS A 249 53.91 19.27 -27.75
N ALA A 250 53.21 18.14 -27.70
CA ALA A 250 51.91 18.06 -27.04
C ALA A 250 52.04 18.42 -25.56
N VAL A 251 51.01 19.06 -25.02
CA VAL A 251 50.94 19.49 -23.62
C VAL A 251 49.66 18.94 -23.01
N ASP A 252 49.78 18.35 -21.82
CA ASP A 252 48.65 17.76 -21.08
C ASP A 252 48.45 18.51 -19.75
N MET A 253 47.98 19.76 -19.84
CA MET A 253 47.93 20.66 -18.69
C MET A 253 46.79 20.30 -17.73
N THR A 254 47.09 20.25 -16.43
CA THR A 254 46.08 20.21 -15.37
C THR A 254 46.11 21.49 -14.54
N TYR A 255 44.95 21.91 -14.05
CA TYR A 255 44.81 22.90 -12.98
C TYR A 255 43.64 22.54 -12.07
N LYS A 256 43.56 23.18 -10.90
CA LYS A 256 42.56 22.86 -9.88
C LYS A 256 41.58 24.01 -9.66
N THR A 257 40.35 23.65 -9.31
CA THR A 257 39.31 24.59 -8.85
C THR A 257 38.69 24.09 -7.55
N LYS A 258 38.31 25.01 -6.67
CA LYS A 258 37.49 24.70 -5.49
C LYS A 258 36.00 24.82 -5.87
N PRO A 259 35.21 23.73 -5.81
CA PRO A 259 33.79 23.76 -6.09
C PRO A 259 32.99 24.33 -4.91
N THR A 260 31.80 24.84 -5.22
CA THR A 260 30.71 25.18 -4.31
C THR A 260 29.48 24.38 -4.74
N LEU A 261 28.81 23.76 -3.77
CA LEU A 261 27.59 22.99 -3.98
C LEU A 261 26.34 23.88 -3.83
N THR A 262 25.27 23.53 -4.53
CA THR A 262 23.93 24.11 -4.34
C THR A 262 22.97 22.96 -4.09
N ASN A 263 22.22 22.98 -2.97
CA ASN A 263 21.25 21.93 -2.62
C ASN A 263 21.81 20.49 -2.66
N ASN A 264 23.03 20.28 -2.15
CA ASN A 264 23.74 18.98 -2.20
C ASN A 264 23.99 18.41 -3.61
N GLU A 265 23.94 19.26 -4.64
CA GLU A 265 24.25 18.91 -6.01
C GLU A 265 25.33 19.85 -6.57
N GLY A 266 26.12 19.33 -7.50
CA GLY A 266 27.20 20.05 -8.16
C GLY A 266 27.14 19.85 -9.66
N LYS A 267 27.18 20.95 -10.41
CA LYS A 267 27.37 20.96 -11.86
C LYS A 267 28.32 22.08 -12.22
N TRP A 268 29.53 21.70 -12.62
CA TRP A 268 30.59 22.65 -12.96
C TRP A 268 30.98 22.44 -14.41
N THR A 269 30.98 23.51 -15.19
CA THR A 269 31.31 23.46 -16.62
C THR A 269 32.37 24.48 -16.91
N ASN A 270 33.40 24.09 -17.66
CA ASN A 270 34.46 24.98 -18.09
C ASN A 270 34.64 24.87 -19.60
N THR A 271 35.01 25.98 -20.23
CA THR A 271 35.25 26.04 -21.67
C THR A 271 36.68 26.51 -21.94
N ALA A 272 37.50 25.65 -22.52
CA ALA A 272 38.84 26.00 -22.96
C ALA A 272 38.83 26.43 -24.44
N SER A 273 39.69 27.37 -24.78
CA SER A 273 39.94 27.82 -26.14
C SER A 273 41.43 28.09 -26.31
N ALA A 274 41.96 27.85 -27.50
CA ALA A 274 43.36 28.11 -27.83
C ALA A 274 43.47 29.27 -28.82
N SER A 275 44.49 30.12 -28.66
CA SER A 275 44.71 31.28 -29.54
C SER A 275 45.02 30.91 -30.99
N ASN A 276 45.45 29.67 -31.23
CA ASN A 276 45.67 29.09 -32.55
C ASN A 276 44.43 28.32 -33.08
N GLY A 277 43.27 28.43 -32.42
CA GLY A 277 42.00 27.88 -32.85
C GLY A 277 41.51 26.71 -32.01
N GLY A 278 40.20 26.46 -32.07
CA GLY A 278 39.54 25.39 -31.32
C GLY A 278 39.00 25.85 -29.97
N SER A 279 37.84 25.30 -29.60
CA SER A 279 37.22 25.49 -28.29
C SER A 279 36.43 24.23 -27.92
N VAL A 280 36.47 23.88 -26.64
CA VAL A 280 35.88 22.66 -26.11
C VAL A 280 35.44 22.88 -24.66
N SER A 281 34.28 22.34 -24.32
CA SER A 281 33.74 22.39 -22.96
C SER A 281 33.74 21.02 -22.33
N ALA A 282 33.90 20.98 -21.01
CA ALA A 282 33.73 19.78 -20.21
C ALA A 282 32.88 20.10 -18.98
N THR A 283 32.14 19.10 -18.52
CA THR A 283 31.23 19.22 -17.37
C THR A 283 31.55 18.13 -16.35
N VAL A 284 31.65 18.52 -15.09
CA VAL A 284 31.73 17.62 -13.93
C VAL A 284 30.44 17.76 -13.14
N THR A 285 29.79 16.63 -12.84
CA THR A 285 28.60 16.58 -11.99
C THR A 285 28.81 15.72 -10.76
N TRP A 286 28.12 16.06 -9.67
CA TRP A 286 28.12 15.29 -8.43
C TRP A 286 26.79 15.43 -7.69
N GLY A 287 26.42 14.40 -6.93
CA GLY A 287 25.28 14.43 -6.03
C GLY A 287 23.99 14.00 -6.70
N GLY A 288 22.88 14.45 -6.11
CA GLY A 288 21.54 14.10 -6.52
C GLY A 288 20.50 14.61 -5.55
N SER A 289 19.26 14.18 -5.76
CA SER A 289 18.12 14.52 -4.92
C SER A 289 17.11 13.38 -4.89
N GLY A 290 16.32 13.34 -3.83
CA GLY A 290 15.22 12.40 -3.70
C GLY A 290 14.02 13.08 -3.05
N THR A 291 12.85 12.79 -3.59
CA THR A 291 11.58 13.15 -2.96
C THR A 291 10.86 11.89 -2.52
N GLY A 292 10.20 11.94 -1.37
CA GLY A 292 9.33 10.87 -0.90
C GLY A 292 8.11 11.48 -0.26
N THR A 293 6.98 11.39 -0.96
CA THR A 293 5.69 11.88 -0.49
C THR A 293 4.77 10.72 -0.19
N GLY A 294 3.81 10.99 0.67
CA GLY A 294 2.66 10.15 0.89
C GLY A 294 1.57 10.97 1.53
N GLU A 295 0.43 10.35 1.72
CA GLU A 295 -0.76 10.99 2.28
C GLU A 295 -0.95 10.52 3.70
N GLU A 296 -1.43 11.40 4.57
CA GLU A 296 -1.90 10.98 5.88
C GLU A 296 -3.07 10.00 5.68
N PRO A 297 -3.07 8.84 6.36
CA PRO A 297 -4.14 7.87 6.23
C PRO A 297 -5.46 8.51 6.64
N SER A 298 -6.50 8.33 5.84
CA SER A 298 -7.83 8.78 6.22
C SER A 298 -8.36 7.95 7.38
N GLU A 299 -8.91 8.65 8.39
CA GLU A 299 -9.67 8.04 9.47
C GLU A 299 -11.16 8.03 9.10
N VAL A 300 -11.77 6.84 9.05
CA VAL A 300 -13.21 6.71 8.81
C VAL A 300 -13.88 6.21 10.07
N THR A 301 -14.73 7.05 10.65
CA THR A 301 -15.53 6.70 11.82
C THR A 301 -16.97 6.51 11.41
N LEU A 302 -17.51 5.30 11.59
CA LEU A 302 -18.95 5.05 11.57
C LEU A 302 -19.49 5.19 12.98
N THR A 303 -20.53 6.01 13.16
CA THR A 303 -21.30 6.10 14.40
C THR A 303 -22.69 5.50 14.20
N LYS A 304 -23.01 4.49 15.00
CA LYS A 304 -24.28 3.78 14.98
C LYS A 304 -25.19 4.22 16.12
N THR A 305 -26.42 4.60 15.79
CA THR A 305 -27.42 5.01 16.78
C THR A 305 -28.78 4.35 16.55
N ALA A 306 -29.65 4.46 17.55
CA ALA A 306 -31.08 4.30 17.42
C ALA A 306 -31.74 5.58 16.88
N SER A 307 -33.03 5.51 16.53
CA SER A 307 -33.81 6.68 16.09
C SER A 307 -33.91 7.81 17.13
N ASP A 308 -33.74 7.50 18.42
CA ASP A 308 -33.71 8.48 19.52
C ASP A 308 -32.31 9.01 19.84
N GLY A 309 -31.29 8.60 19.06
CA GLY A 309 -29.89 9.00 19.24
C GLY A 309 -29.08 8.13 20.20
N THR A 310 -29.68 7.12 20.84
CA THR A 310 -28.96 6.16 21.69
C THR A 310 -27.85 5.47 20.91
N LYS A 311 -26.63 5.40 21.45
CA LYS A 311 -25.50 4.70 20.81
C LYS A 311 -25.69 3.20 20.85
N LEU A 312 -25.36 2.52 19.75
CA LEU A 312 -25.60 1.10 19.62
C LEU A 312 -24.29 0.29 19.48
N PRO A 313 -23.82 -0.35 20.57
CA PRO A 313 -22.75 -1.33 20.49
C PRO A 313 -23.22 -2.61 19.80
N ASP A 314 -22.25 -3.45 19.45
CA ASP A 314 -22.45 -4.82 18.98
C ASP A 314 -23.06 -5.02 17.58
N ALA A 315 -23.33 -3.94 16.83
CA ALA A 315 -23.67 -4.04 15.41
C ALA A 315 -22.46 -4.58 14.61
N ILE A 316 -22.69 -5.51 13.67
CA ILE A 316 -21.63 -6.10 12.84
C ILE A 316 -21.75 -5.63 11.40
N TYR A 317 -20.65 -5.13 10.85
CA TYR A 317 -20.51 -4.59 9.50
C TYR A 317 -19.50 -5.38 8.66
N LYS A 318 -19.75 -5.41 7.36
CA LYS A 318 -18.82 -5.84 6.31
C LYS A 318 -18.37 -4.61 5.50
N LEU A 319 -17.07 -4.50 5.24
CA LEU A 319 -16.47 -3.48 4.36
C LEU A 319 -16.05 -4.11 3.03
N GLU A 320 -16.49 -3.52 1.93
CA GLU A 320 -16.14 -3.90 0.56
C GLU A 320 -15.54 -2.71 -0.20
N ASP A 321 -14.59 -2.97 -1.10
CA ASP A 321 -14.08 -1.98 -2.05
C ASP A 321 -14.99 -1.84 -3.30
N SER A 322 -14.62 -0.98 -4.24
CA SER A 322 -15.36 -0.75 -5.49
C SER A 322 -15.39 -1.94 -6.44
N LEU A 323 -14.48 -2.90 -6.27
CA LEU A 323 -14.42 -4.16 -7.04
C LEU A 323 -15.25 -5.27 -6.39
N GLY A 324 -15.84 -5.01 -5.21
CA GLY A 324 -16.57 -6.00 -4.42
C GLY A 324 -15.66 -6.94 -3.63
N GLN A 325 -14.38 -6.62 -3.47
CA GLN A 325 -13.48 -7.36 -2.59
C GLN A 325 -13.84 -7.04 -1.13
N VAL A 326 -14.10 -8.08 -0.34
CA VAL A 326 -14.33 -7.95 1.11
C VAL A 326 -13.01 -7.66 1.81
N MET A 327 -12.88 -6.45 2.35
CA MET A 327 -11.70 -6.03 3.11
C MET A 327 -11.81 -6.43 4.58
N PHE A 328 -13.02 -6.32 5.15
CA PHE A 328 -13.34 -6.81 6.49
C PHE A 328 -14.73 -7.43 6.49
N SER A 329 -14.87 -8.61 7.08
CA SER A 329 -16.15 -9.33 7.11
C SER A 329 -16.96 -9.13 8.39
N ALA A 330 -16.35 -8.61 9.46
CA ALA A 330 -16.98 -8.51 10.79
C ALA A 330 -16.38 -7.39 11.64
N LEU A 331 -16.59 -6.14 11.23
CA LEU A 331 -16.30 -4.95 12.03
C LEU A 331 -17.43 -4.77 13.04
N LYS A 332 -17.10 -4.58 14.32
CA LYS A 332 -18.10 -4.52 15.39
C LYS A 332 -18.13 -3.12 16.01
N THR A 333 -19.31 -2.55 16.20
CA THR A 333 -19.43 -1.27 16.93
C THR A 333 -19.06 -1.45 18.40
N ASP A 334 -18.25 -0.52 18.90
CA ASP A 334 -17.80 -0.48 20.30
C ASP A 334 -18.90 0.05 21.25
N GLU A 335 -18.57 0.20 22.54
CA GLU A 335 -19.48 0.73 23.57
C GLU A 335 -20.03 2.13 23.28
N ASN A 336 -19.33 2.92 22.44
CA ASN A 336 -19.77 4.24 21.99
C ASN A 336 -20.59 4.17 20.68
N GLY A 337 -20.88 2.96 20.21
CA GLY A 337 -21.54 2.70 18.94
C GLY A 337 -20.64 3.01 17.74
N GLN A 338 -19.31 2.96 17.87
CA GLN A 338 -18.38 3.38 16.84
C GLN A 338 -17.59 2.24 16.21
N ILE A 339 -17.28 2.39 14.91
CA ILE A 339 -16.22 1.65 14.22
C ILE A 339 -15.23 2.69 13.69
N ASN A 340 -13.97 2.58 14.09
CA ASN A 340 -12.87 3.41 13.58
C ASN A 340 -12.02 2.59 12.62
N LEU A 341 -11.99 3.01 11.35
CA LEU A 341 -11.18 2.41 10.30
C LEU A 341 -9.99 3.34 10.03
N HIS A 342 -8.80 2.78 10.14
CA HIS A 342 -7.56 3.45 9.81
C HIS A 342 -6.97 2.86 8.53
N MET A 343 -6.20 3.67 7.81
CA MET A 343 -5.38 3.22 6.67
C MET A 343 -6.16 2.68 5.46
N LEU A 344 -7.36 3.22 5.19
CA LEU A 344 -8.03 2.98 3.91
C LEU A 344 -7.32 3.78 2.82
N THR A 345 -6.97 3.12 1.71
CA THR A 345 -6.39 3.79 0.54
C THR A 345 -7.44 4.65 -0.17
N PRO A 346 -7.05 5.69 -0.93
CA PRO A 346 -8.01 6.44 -1.73
C PRO A 346 -8.82 5.53 -2.65
N GLY A 347 -10.14 5.70 -2.66
CA GLY A 347 -11.05 4.83 -3.40
C GLY A 347 -12.49 4.84 -2.86
N ASP A 348 -13.37 4.13 -3.55
CA ASP A 348 -14.78 3.98 -3.16
C ASP A 348 -14.98 2.70 -2.35
N TYR A 349 -15.75 2.81 -1.28
CA TYR A 349 -16.02 1.73 -0.33
C TYR A 349 -17.50 1.63 0.02
N THR A 350 -17.91 0.45 0.47
CA THR A 350 -19.26 0.17 0.96
C THR A 350 -19.21 -0.54 2.31
N LEU A 351 -19.85 0.04 3.32
CA LEU A 351 -20.15 -0.61 4.60
C LEU A 351 -21.57 -1.16 4.56
N THR A 352 -21.73 -2.46 4.79
CA THR A 352 -23.04 -3.13 4.88
C THR A 352 -23.19 -3.73 6.26
N GLU A 353 -24.28 -3.40 6.95
CA GLU A 353 -24.62 -4.05 8.21
C GLU A 353 -25.05 -5.50 7.94
N VAL A 354 -24.46 -6.42 8.68
CA VAL A 354 -24.70 -7.87 8.58
C VAL A 354 -25.57 -8.34 9.75
N THR A 355 -25.37 -7.75 10.93
CA THR A 355 -26.09 -8.09 12.15
C THR A 355 -26.43 -6.81 12.90
N ALA A 356 -27.72 -6.57 13.15
CA ALA A 356 -28.16 -5.50 14.03
C ALA A 356 -27.90 -5.85 15.50
N PRO A 357 -27.74 -4.84 16.38
CA PRO A 357 -27.75 -5.02 17.82
C PRO A 357 -29.06 -5.66 18.34
N ASP A 358 -28.99 -6.31 19.49
CA ASP A 358 -30.16 -6.95 20.12
C ASP A 358 -31.30 -5.94 20.38
N GLY A 359 -32.51 -6.28 19.92
CA GLY A 359 -33.70 -5.43 20.08
C GLY A 359 -33.85 -4.31 19.03
N TYR A 360 -33.07 -4.36 17.96
CA TYR A 360 -33.12 -3.44 16.83
C TYR A 360 -33.33 -4.18 15.51
N GLU A 361 -33.92 -3.50 14.53
CA GLU A 361 -34.09 -4.04 13.18
C GLU A 361 -32.83 -3.78 12.35
N LEU A 362 -32.40 -4.78 11.58
CA LEU A 362 -31.25 -4.69 10.68
C LEU A 362 -31.44 -3.58 9.63
N ASN A 363 -30.52 -2.63 9.56
CA ASN A 363 -30.50 -1.65 8.49
C ASN A 363 -29.87 -2.25 7.22
N THR A 364 -30.70 -2.63 6.27
CA THR A 364 -30.26 -3.24 5.01
C THR A 364 -29.70 -2.22 3.99
N THR A 365 -29.59 -0.94 4.34
CA THR A 365 -29.11 0.11 3.43
C THR A 365 -27.59 0.21 3.49
N PRO A 366 -26.86 -0.12 2.41
CA PRO A 366 -25.40 0.01 2.42
C PRO A 366 -24.95 1.47 2.44
N ILE A 367 -23.91 1.75 3.22
CA ILE A 367 -23.29 3.07 3.34
C ILE A 367 -22.12 3.14 2.38
N LYS A 368 -22.26 3.93 1.32
CA LYS A 368 -21.19 4.18 0.35
C LYS A 368 -20.42 5.44 0.73
N PHE A 369 -19.10 5.38 0.68
CA PHE A 369 -18.24 6.52 0.93
C PHE A 369 -16.98 6.45 0.07
N THR A 370 -16.39 7.62 -0.20
CA THR A 370 -15.15 7.75 -0.97
C THR A 370 -14.06 8.27 -0.05
N VAL A 371 -12.95 7.56 0.01
CA VAL A 371 -11.71 8.04 0.60
C VAL A 371 -10.97 8.84 -0.46
N VAL A 372 -10.80 10.14 -0.23
CA VAL A 372 -10.03 11.00 -1.13
C VAL A 372 -8.64 11.20 -0.56
N ALA A 373 -7.66 11.24 -1.46
CA ALA A 373 -6.28 11.53 -1.13
C ALA A 373 -6.12 12.77 -0.25
N GLY A 374 -5.41 12.63 0.87
CA GLY A 374 -5.16 13.71 1.84
C GLY A 374 -6.37 14.14 2.68
N GLN A 375 -7.51 13.44 2.60
CA GLN A 375 -8.66 13.69 3.46
C GLN A 375 -8.39 13.13 4.88
N LYS A 376 -8.40 14.00 5.89
CA LYS A 376 -8.04 13.60 7.27
C LYS A 376 -9.09 12.72 7.94
N SER A 377 -10.37 13.03 7.78
CA SER A 377 -11.44 12.28 8.42
C SER A 377 -12.73 12.21 7.60
N ILE A 378 -13.42 11.07 7.72
CA ILE A 378 -14.75 10.80 7.19
C ILE A 378 -15.64 10.36 8.34
N GLN A 379 -16.76 11.05 8.53
CA GLN A 379 -17.74 10.73 9.56
C GLN A 379 -18.99 10.14 8.88
N LEU A 380 -19.30 8.89 9.21
CA LEU A 380 -20.46 8.16 8.71
C LEU A 380 -21.44 7.97 9.86
N ASN A 381 -22.74 7.94 9.55
CA ASN A 381 -23.77 7.68 10.52
C ASN A 381 -24.74 6.63 10.00
N ALA A 382 -25.19 5.75 10.89
CA ALA A 382 -26.22 4.76 10.61
C ALA A 382 -27.21 4.69 11.76
N VAL A 383 -28.48 4.43 11.43
CA VAL A 383 -29.58 4.41 12.38
C VAL A 383 -30.35 3.09 12.23
N ASP A 384 -30.61 2.40 13.34
CA ASP A 384 -31.58 1.29 13.36
C ASP A 384 -32.83 1.71 14.11
N PRO A 385 -34.02 1.43 13.54
CA PRO A 385 -35.24 1.51 14.31
C PRO A 385 -35.26 0.41 15.38
N LYS A 386 -35.77 0.76 16.56
CA LYS A 386 -36.00 -0.20 17.64
C LYS A 386 -37.15 -1.12 17.24
N THR A 387 -37.00 -2.43 17.45
CA THR A 387 -38.12 -3.36 17.24
C THR A 387 -39.23 -3.01 18.24
N THR A 388 -40.41 -2.62 17.75
CA THR A 388 -41.60 -2.49 18.59
C THR A 388 -42.17 -3.89 18.85
N PRO A 389 -42.24 -4.37 20.10
CA PRO A 389 -42.94 -5.60 20.39
C PRO A 389 -44.43 -5.38 20.08
N THR A 390 -44.95 -6.06 19.07
CA THR A 390 -46.38 -6.06 18.77
C THR A 390 -47.07 -6.89 19.86
N VAL A 391 -47.77 -6.24 20.78
CA VAL A 391 -48.69 -6.92 21.71
C VAL A 391 -49.92 -7.33 20.91
N PRO A 392 -50.29 -8.62 20.79
CA PRO A 392 -51.52 -8.99 20.10
C PRO A 392 -52.73 -8.48 20.90
N THR A 393 -53.62 -7.74 20.25
CA THR A 393 -54.96 -7.41 20.75
C THR A 393 -55.80 -8.70 20.87
N PRO A 394 -56.51 -8.95 21.98
CA PRO A 394 -57.38 -10.13 22.10
C PRO A 394 -58.53 -10.07 21.09
N ASP A 395 -58.78 -11.16 20.35
CA ASP A 395 -59.88 -11.34 19.38
C ASP A 395 -61.02 -12.24 19.90
N LYS A 396 -60.99 -12.57 21.20
CA LYS A 396 -61.88 -13.52 21.87
C LYS A 396 -62.41 -12.97 23.20
N GLY A 397 -63.62 -13.39 23.58
CA GLY A 397 -64.26 -13.16 24.88
C GLY A 397 -64.82 -14.47 25.47
N SER A 398 -65.62 -14.38 26.54
CA SER A 398 -66.26 -15.57 27.16
C SER A 398 -67.76 -15.40 27.36
N LEU A 399 -68.48 -16.51 27.46
CA LEU A 399 -69.94 -16.55 27.70
C LEU A 399 -70.24 -17.36 28.96
N LEU A 400 -70.92 -16.75 29.93
CA LEU A 400 -71.45 -17.40 31.12
C LEU A 400 -72.98 -17.47 31.04
N ILE A 401 -73.53 -18.68 30.95
CA ILE A 401 -74.97 -18.92 30.97
C ILE A 401 -75.40 -19.17 32.42
N LYS A 402 -76.47 -18.51 32.88
CA LYS A 402 -77.06 -18.73 34.22
C LYS A 402 -78.52 -19.16 34.09
N LYS A 403 -78.82 -20.41 34.43
CA LYS A 403 -80.14 -21.02 34.33
C LYS A 403 -80.85 -21.06 35.67
N THR A 404 -82.06 -20.51 35.71
CA THR A 404 -82.89 -20.46 36.92
C THR A 404 -84.35 -20.81 36.63
N GLY A 405 -85.12 -21.17 37.65
CA GLY A 405 -86.58 -21.18 37.56
C GLY A 405 -87.14 -19.76 37.62
N MET A 406 -88.43 -19.59 37.34
CA MET A 406 -89.12 -18.31 37.54
C MET A 406 -89.02 -17.76 38.98
N ASN A 407 -88.78 -18.63 39.96
CA ASN A 407 -88.54 -18.30 41.37
C ASN A 407 -87.08 -17.89 41.68
N GLY A 408 -86.19 -17.89 40.69
CA GLY A 408 -84.77 -17.54 40.84
C GLY A 408 -83.87 -18.68 41.36
N VAL A 409 -84.40 -19.88 41.59
CA VAL A 409 -83.61 -21.05 42.02
C VAL A 409 -82.81 -21.56 40.83
N ALA A 410 -81.51 -21.81 41.02
CA ALA A 410 -80.62 -22.38 40.03
C ALA A 410 -81.09 -23.76 39.55
N LEU A 411 -80.99 -24.02 38.24
CA LEU A 411 -81.44 -25.29 37.65
C LEU A 411 -80.28 -26.07 37.01
N PRO A 412 -79.77 -27.14 37.67
CA PRO A 412 -78.84 -28.08 37.04
C PRO A 412 -79.54 -28.96 36.00
N GLY A 413 -78.78 -29.43 35.00
CA GLY A 413 -79.23 -30.42 34.03
C GLY A 413 -79.99 -29.88 32.80
N ALA A 414 -80.04 -28.56 32.60
CA ALA A 414 -80.52 -27.97 31.35
C ALA A 414 -79.47 -28.14 30.25
N VAL A 415 -79.85 -28.58 29.06
CA VAL A 415 -78.91 -28.83 27.96
C VAL A 415 -79.11 -27.85 26.81
N PHE A 416 -78.03 -27.22 26.37
CA PHE A 416 -78.04 -26.21 25.32
C PHE A 416 -77.18 -26.58 24.10
N THR A 417 -77.54 -25.99 22.96
CA THR A 417 -76.74 -25.92 21.74
C THR A 417 -76.39 -24.47 21.46
N LEU A 418 -75.12 -24.18 21.23
CA LEU A 418 -74.61 -22.88 20.76
C LEU A 418 -74.37 -22.93 19.25
N LYS A 419 -74.94 -21.97 18.51
CA LYS A 419 -74.73 -21.78 17.07
C LYS A 419 -74.10 -20.42 16.79
N ALA A 420 -73.30 -20.33 15.74
CA ALA A 420 -72.85 -19.05 15.20
C ALA A 420 -73.98 -18.34 14.44
N ALA A 421 -73.82 -17.05 14.14
CA ALA A 421 -74.76 -16.26 13.32
C ALA A 421 -75.04 -16.88 11.93
N SER A 422 -74.10 -17.66 11.39
CA SER A 422 -74.27 -18.42 10.14
C SER A 422 -75.26 -19.58 10.24
N GLY A 423 -75.65 -19.98 11.45
CA GLY A 423 -76.42 -21.19 11.74
C GLY A 423 -75.58 -22.44 11.98
N GLU A 424 -74.25 -22.34 11.86
CA GLU A 424 -73.31 -23.42 12.19
C GLU A 424 -73.36 -23.76 13.68
N VAL A 425 -73.41 -25.06 14.00
CA VAL A 425 -73.35 -25.55 15.38
C VAL A 425 -71.91 -25.46 15.88
N ILE A 426 -71.68 -24.62 16.88
CA ILE A 426 -70.37 -24.44 17.52
C ILE A 426 -70.17 -25.45 18.64
N LYS A 427 -71.22 -25.71 19.43
CA LYS A 427 -71.15 -26.71 20.51
C LYS A 427 -72.55 -27.23 20.87
N GLU A 428 -72.65 -28.53 21.12
CA GLU A 428 -73.87 -29.21 21.57
C GLU A 428 -73.64 -29.87 22.94
N GLY A 429 -74.73 -30.24 23.61
CA GLY A 429 -74.65 -30.98 24.87
C GLY A 429 -74.13 -30.15 26.04
N LEU A 430 -74.28 -28.83 25.99
CA LEU A 430 -73.85 -27.93 27.07
C LEU A 430 -74.82 -28.03 28.23
N GLU A 431 -74.45 -28.77 29.28
CA GLU A 431 -75.29 -29.02 30.44
C GLU A 431 -74.98 -28.08 31.61
N THR A 432 -76.00 -27.50 32.23
CA THR A 432 -75.83 -26.64 33.41
C THR A 432 -75.38 -27.44 34.63
N ASP A 433 -74.39 -26.91 35.35
CA ASP A 433 -73.84 -27.54 36.54
C ASP A 433 -74.77 -27.42 37.78
N ALA A 434 -74.30 -27.88 38.95
CA ALA A 434 -75.04 -27.80 40.22
C ALA A 434 -75.47 -26.38 40.63
N ASN A 435 -74.81 -25.34 40.11
CA ASN A 435 -75.13 -23.93 40.34
C ASN A 435 -76.04 -23.35 39.23
N GLY A 436 -76.44 -24.17 38.26
CA GLY A 436 -77.20 -23.75 37.09
C GLY A 436 -76.36 -23.00 36.05
N GLU A 437 -75.04 -23.18 36.03
CA GLU A 437 -74.13 -22.37 35.21
C GLU A 437 -73.42 -23.17 34.10
N ILE A 438 -73.05 -22.48 33.01
CA ILE A 438 -72.15 -22.98 31.95
C ILE A 438 -71.19 -21.84 31.58
N LEU A 439 -69.88 -22.07 31.69
CA LEU A 439 -68.85 -21.15 31.22
C LEU A 439 -68.23 -21.64 29.90
N LEU A 440 -68.24 -20.79 28.88
CA LEU A 440 -67.58 -21.00 27.59
C LEU A 440 -66.47 -19.96 27.40
N PRO A 441 -65.21 -20.31 27.66
CA PRO A 441 -64.08 -19.42 27.41
C PRO A 441 -63.72 -19.37 25.92
N ASP A 442 -62.93 -18.36 25.54
CA ASP A 442 -62.25 -18.24 24.24
C ASP A 442 -63.16 -18.27 23.00
N LEU A 443 -64.37 -17.70 23.10
CA LEU A 443 -65.25 -17.50 21.96
C LEU A 443 -64.76 -16.30 21.14
N THR A 444 -64.56 -16.50 19.84
CA THR A 444 -64.26 -15.40 18.89
C THR A 444 -65.36 -14.36 18.95
N ALA A 445 -64.98 -13.09 18.89
CA ALA A 445 -65.94 -11.99 18.88
C ALA A 445 -66.97 -12.15 17.75
N GLY A 446 -68.25 -11.94 18.06
CA GLY A 446 -69.34 -12.12 17.12
C GLY A 446 -70.66 -12.52 17.77
N THR A 447 -71.68 -12.71 16.94
CA THR A 447 -73.04 -13.05 17.37
C THR A 447 -73.27 -14.56 17.36
N TYR A 448 -73.85 -15.07 18.43
CA TYR A 448 -74.22 -16.47 18.62
C TYR A 448 -75.68 -16.62 19.01
N THR A 449 -76.24 -17.80 18.76
CA THR A 449 -77.59 -18.18 19.16
C THR A 449 -77.53 -19.40 20.06
N LEU A 450 -78.07 -19.28 21.27
CA LEU A 450 -78.19 -20.35 22.24
C LEU A 450 -79.61 -20.94 22.19
N ILE A 451 -79.72 -22.26 22.11
CA ILE A 451 -80.99 -22.98 22.01
C ILE A 451 -81.03 -24.02 23.12
N GLU A 452 -82.04 -23.98 23.98
CA GLU A 452 -82.26 -25.05 24.95
C GLU A 452 -82.87 -26.27 24.25
N THR A 453 -82.21 -27.41 24.39
CA THR A 453 -82.60 -28.68 23.76
C THR A 453 -83.25 -29.64 24.75
N LYS A 454 -82.98 -29.47 26.05
CA LYS A 454 -83.56 -30.27 27.13
C LYS A 454 -83.66 -29.42 28.40
N ALA A 455 -84.86 -29.36 28.98
CA ALA A 455 -85.07 -28.73 30.27
C ALA A 455 -84.67 -29.66 31.42
N PRO A 456 -84.34 -29.10 32.58
CA PRO A 456 -84.23 -29.81 33.85
C PRO A 456 -85.52 -30.59 34.19
N GLU A 457 -85.40 -31.64 35.00
CA GLU A 457 -86.55 -32.43 35.45
C GLU A 457 -87.61 -31.55 36.16
N GLY A 458 -88.87 -31.66 35.74
CA GLY A 458 -89.97 -30.87 36.28
C GLY A 458 -90.11 -29.46 35.69
N TYR A 459 -89.36 -29.11 34.64
CA TYR A 459 -89.45 -27.83 33.92
C TYR A 459 -89.76 -28.00 32.43
N THR A 460 -90.34 -26.98 31.82
CA THR A 460 -90.61 -26.94 30.37
C THR A 460 -89.45 -26.27 29.64
N VAL A 461 -88.96 -26.88 28.55
CA VAL A 461 -87.92 -26.33 27.66
C VAL A 461 -88.28 -24.92 27.22
N ASN A 462 -87.35 -23.97 27.38
CA ASN A 462 -87.47 -22.68 26.73
C ASN A 462 -87.15 -22.82 25.23
N SER A 463 -88.20 -22.85 24.41
CA SER A 463 -88.08 -23.02 22.96
C SER A 463 -87.66 -21.75 22.21
N GLU A 464 -87.50 -20.61 22.89
CA GLU A 464 -87.09 -19.34 22.27
C GLU A 464 -85.56 -19.27 22.13
N PRO A 465 -85.02 -19.16 20.89
CA PRO A 465 -83.57 -18.99 20.70
C PRO A 465 -83.08 -17.66 21.28
N ILE A 466 -81.96 -17.68 21.99
CA ILE A 466 -81.39 -16.50 22.65
C ILE A 466 -80.16 -16.05 21.91
N THR A 467 -80.19 -14.83 21.39
CA THR A 467 -79.04 -14.23 20.70
C THR A 467 -78.12 -13.51 21.68
N VAL A 468 -76.81 -13.77 21.59
CA VAL A 468 -75.77 -13.13 22.40
C VAL A 468 -74.62 -12.63 21.53
N GLU A 469 -74.07 -11.46 21.84
CA GLU A 469 -72.92 -10.87 21.16
C GLU A 469 -71.70 -10.94 22.08
N ILE A 470 -70.61 -11.52 21.59
CA ILE A 470 -69.33 -11.61 22.31
C ILE A 470 -68.40 -10.49 21.80
N PRO A 471 -67.92 -9.59 22.67
CA PRO A 471 -67.05 -8.48 22.27
C PRO A 471 -65.60 -8.91 22.03
N ALA A 472 -64.88 -8.14 21.21
CA ALA A 472 -63.47 -8.34 20.87
C ALA A 472 -62.50 -7.65 21.86
N ASP A 473 -62.80 -7.73 23.16
CA ASP A 473 -62.05 -7.04 24.21
C ASP A 473 -61.72 -7.95 25.42
N GLY A 474 -62.04 -9.24 25.34
CA GLY A 474 -61.79 -10.20 26.41
C GLY A 474 -62.83 -10.20 27.53
N HIS A 475 -63.91 -9.41 27.43
CA HIS A 475 -64.95 -9.40 28.47
C HIS A 475 -65.83 -10.67 28.47
N GLU A 476 -66.28 -11.04 29.67
CA GLU A 476 -67.27 -12.10 29.89
C GLU A 476 -68.69 -11.55 29.73
N VAL A 477 -69.50 -12.20 28.91
CA VAL A 477 -70.91 -11.90 28.71
C VAL A 477 -71.75 -12.87 29.53
N VAL A 478 -72.63 -12.35 30.39
CA VAL A 478 -73.50 -13.16 31.25
C VAL A 478 -74.93 -13.19 30.70
N VAL A 479 -75.46 -14.38 30.42
CA VAL A 479 -76.81 -14.58 29.86
C VAL A 479 -77.70 -15.31 30.87
N PRO A 480 -78.67 -14.62 31.50
CA PRO A 480 -79.65 -15.26 32.38
C PRO A 480 -80.79 -15.87 31.58
N ILE A 481 -81.14 -17.12 31.88
CA ILE A 481 -82.20 -17.88 31.21
C ILE A 481 -83.11 -18.49 32.27
N LYS A 482 -84.42 -18.43 32.02
CA LYS A 482 -85.44 -18.90 32.97
C LYS A 482 -86.35 -19.96 32.38
N ASP A 483 -86.69 -20.97 33.19
CA ASP A 483 -87.73 -21.93 32.88
C ASP A 483 -88.95 -21.82 33.77
N GLN A 484 -90.08 -22.21 33.19
CA GLN A 484 -91.33 -22.42 33.90
C GLN A 484 -91.42 -23.86 34.40
N GLN A 485 -91.70 -24.02 35.69
CA GLN A 485 -91.94 -25.32 36.30
C GLN A 485 -93.24 -25.92 35.74
N VAL A 486 -93.24 -27.22 35.48
CA VAL A 486 -94.44 -27.95 35.04
C VAL A 486 -95.45 -27.97 36.20
N THR A 487 -96.53 -27.19 36.09
CA THR A 487 -97.65 -27.23 37.05
C THR A 487 -98.47 -28.50 36.82
N GLY A 488 -98.27 -29.49 37.69
CA GLY A 488 -98.88 -30.82 37.57
C GLY A 488 -100.40 -30.83 37.69
N GLY A 489 -101.06 -31.37 36.66
CA GLY A 489 -102.31 -32.11 36.77
C GLY A 489 -101.99 -33.61 36.78
N SER A 490 -102.48 -34.31 37.80
CA SER A 490 -102.34 -35.75 38.04
C SER A 490 -102.82 -36.60 36.87
N GLU A 491 -102.00 -37.56 36.43
CA GLU A 491 -102.34 -38.99 36.41
C GLU A 491 -101.14 -39.84 35.96
N THR A 492 -100.82 -40.83 36.79
CA THR A 492 -99.98 -41.98 36.45
C THR A 492 -100.78 -42.93 35.57
N PRO A 493 -100.12 -43.60 34.60
CA PRO A 493 -100.18 -45.05 34.66
C PRO A 493 -98.81 -45.69 34.43
N THR A 494 -98.54 -46.74 35.20
CA THR A 494 -97.55 -47.78 34.89
C THR A 494 -97.98 -48.55 33.63
N PRO A 495 -97.02 -49.10 32.86
CA PRO A 495 -96.79 -50.54 33.01
C PRO A 495 -95.30 -50.97 33.00
N ASN A 496 -95.05 -52.05 33.74
CA ASN A 496 -93.87 -52.93 33.70
C ASN A 496 -94.02 -53.96 32.54
N PRO A 497 -93.11 -54.92 32.29
CA PRO A 497 -91.67 -54.93 31.99
C PRO A 497 -91.37 -55.41 30.54
N GLN A 498 -90.20 -55.07 29.96
CA GLN A 498 -89.58 -55.94 28.94
C GLN A 498 -88.05 -55.75 28.83
N GLU A 499 -87.32 -56.78 29.24
CA GLU A 499 -85.95 -57.14 28.80
C GLU A 499 -86.11 -58.41 27.92
N PRO A 500 -85.14 -58.88 27.11
CA PRO A 500 -83.89 -58.31 26.58
C PRO A 500 -83.82 -58.39 25.03
N GLN A 501 -82.79 -57.79 24.40
CA GLN A 501 -81.95 -58.54 23.45
C GLN A 501 -80.65 -57.80 23.08
N VAL A 502 -79.55 -58.51 23.32
CA VAL A 502 -78.18 -58.22 22.88
C VAL A 502 -78.02 -58.70 21.44
N PRO A 503 -77.42 -57.89 20.56
CA PRO A 503 -76.45 -58.41 19.60
C PRO A 503 -75.11 -57.67 19.86
N GLY A 504 -74.05 -58.36 20.20
CA GLY A 504 -73.29 -59.11 19.22
C GLY A 504 -71.98 -58.35 18.97
N VAL A 505 -71.02 -58.59 19.86
CA VAL A 505 -69.64 -58.11 19.76
C VAL A 505 -68.98 -58.62 18.47
N THR A 506 -68.38 -57.70 17.70
CA THR A 506 -67.23 -57.99 16.84
C THR A 506 -66.04 -57.15 17.33
N PRO A 507 -64.82 -57.72 17.37
CA PRO A 507 -63.70 -57.12 18.11
C PRO A 507 -63.15 -55.87 17.41
N PRO A 508 -62.70 -54.85 18.16
CA PRO A 508 -61.90 -53.78 17.58
C PRO A 508 -60.54 -54.32 17.13
N THR A 509 -60.21 -54.07 15.87
CA THR A 509 -58.86 -54.19 15.34
C THR A 509 -57.90 -53.35 16.18
N LYS A 510 -56.81 -54.00 16.60
CA LYS A 510 -55.64 -53.46 17.31
C LYS A 510 -55.21 -52.10 16.74
N PRO A 511 -54.91 -51.11 17.60
CA PRO A 511 -54.31 -49.85 17.17
C PRO A 511 -53.00 -50.08 16.42
N ILE A 512 -52.87 -49.47 15.25
CA ILE A 512 -51.59 -49.32 14.56
C ILE A 512 -50.77 -48.34 15.39
N GLU A 513 -49.63 -48.82 15.86
CA GLU A 513 -48.59 -48.08 16.55
C GLU A 513 -48.07 -46.95 15.63
N PRO A 514 -48.01 -45.69 16.08
CA PRO A 514 -47.34 -44.65 15.29
C PRO A 514 -45.85 -44.99 15.22
N THR A 515 -45.41 -45.35 14.02
CA THR A 515 -44.00 -45.54 13.69
C THR A 515 -43.25 -44.23 13.92
N THR A 516 -42.26 -44.28 14.80
CA THR A 516 -41.19 -43.29 14.92
C THR A 516 -40.50 -43.12 13.57
N PRO A 517 -40.38 -41.89 13.04
CA PRO A 517 -39.53 -41.64 11.87
C PRO A 517 -38.07 -41.98 12.20
N GLY A 518 -37.49 -42.86 11.39
CA GLY A 518 -36.10 -43.28 11.50
C GLY A 518 -35.14 -42.10 11.44
N VAL A 519 -34.26 -42.02 12.43
CA VAL A 519 -33.10 -41.14 12.43
C VAL A 519 -32.04 -41.79 11.54
N THR A 520 -31.83 -41.28 10.32
CA THR A 520 -30.57 -41.52 9.60
C THR A 520 -29.47 -40.71 10.26
N PRO A 521 -28.35 -41.32 10.69
CA PRO A 521 -27.21 -40.57 11.20
C PRO A 521 -26.62 -39.69 10.08
N PRO A 522 -26.23 -38.43 10.35
CA PRO A 522 -25.48 -37.66 9.38
C PRO A 522 -24.12 -38.32 9.13
N THR A 523 -23.79 -38.51 7.86
CA THR A 523 -22.45 -38.88 7.41
C THR A 523 -21.42 -37.85 7.87
N LYS A 524 -20.38 -38.34 8.54
CA LYS A 524 -19.18 -37.62 8.97
C LYS A 524 -18.57 -36.78 7.82
N PRO A 525 -18.24 -35.49 8.02
CA PRO A 525 -17.53 -34.72 7.01
C PRO A 525 -16.13 -35.28 6.76
N THR A 526 -15.81 -35.54 5.49
CA THR A 526 -14.45 -35.82 5.01
C THR A 526 -13.59 -34.57 5.07
N LYS A 527 -12.37 -34.72 5.61
CA LYS A 527 -11.31 -33.72 5.71
C LYS A 527 -10.97 -33.11 4.33
N PRO A 528 -10.77 -31.78 4.20
CA PRO A 528 -10.37 -31.18 2.93
C PRO A 528 -8.98 -31.67 2.48
N THR A 529 -8.89 -32.08 1.22
CA THR A 529 -7.64 -32.34 0.50
C THR A 529 -6.96 -31.03 0.11
N LYS A 530 -5.63 -31.00 0.31
CA LYS A 530 -4.70 -29.93 -0.05
C LYS A 530 -4.79 -29.59 -1.56
N PRO A 531 -4.74 -28.30 -1.97
CA PRO A 531 -4.71 -27.93 -3.39
C PRO A 531 -3.46 -28.46 -4.09
N THR A 532 -3.66 -29.12 -5.22
CA THR A 532 -2.62 -29.49 -6.19
C THR A 532 -2.28 -28.31 -7.10
N THR A 533 -0.99 -28.06 -7.26
CA THR A 533 -0.38 -27.09 -8.18
C THR A 533 -0.78 -27.41 -9.64
N PRO A 534 -1.16 -26.41 -10.46
CA PRO A 534 -1.36 -26.63 -11.89
C PRO A 534 -0.04 -27.02 -12.58
N GLY A 535 -0.08 -28.11 -13.33
CA GLY A 535 1.04 -28.63 -14.11
C GLY A 535 1.42 -27.70 -15.26
N VAL A 536 2.72 -27.44 -15.37
CA VAL A 536 3.38 -26.77 -16.49
C VAL A 536 3.31 -27.70 -17.71
N THR A 537 2.67 -27.24 -18.78
CA THR A 537 2.79 -27.88 -20.11
C THR A 537 3.95 -27.22 -20.87
N PRO A 538 4.92 -27.97 -21.44
CA PRO A 538 6.06 -27.38 -22.12
C PRO A 538 5.64 -26.65 -23.40
N ALA A 539 6.10 -25.41 -23.56
CA ALA A 539 5.99 -24.67 -24.80
C ALA A 539 6.86 -25.31 -25.88
N THR A 540 6.21 -25.67 -26.99
CA THR A 540 6.83 -26.07 -28.25
C THR A 540 7.65 -24.93 -28.86
N LYS A 541 8.90 -25.24 -29.18
CA LYS A 541 9.85 -24.45 -29.98
C LYS A 541 9.22 -23.93 -31.29
N PRO A 542 9.21 -22.61 -31.57
CA PRO A 542 8.98 -22.11 -32.91
C PRO A 542 10.25 -22.25 -33.75
N THR A 543 10.10 -22.94 -34.88
CA THR A 543 11.06 -23.07 -35.96
C THR A 543 11.25 -21.75 -36.72
N THR A 544 12.49 -21.49 -37.11
CA THR A 544 12.94 -20.52 -38.12
C THR A 544 12.11 -20.61 -39.41
N PRO A 545 11.74 -19.48 -40.03
CA PRO A 545 11.53 -19.43 -41.47
C PRO A 545 12.73 -18.78 -42.17
N THR A 546 13.22 -19.51 -43.15
CA THR A 546 14.25 -19.16 -44.12
C THR A 546 13.83 -17.98 -45.01
N THR A 547 14.86 -17.28 -45.47
CA THR A 547 14.92 -16.23 -46.51
C THR A 547 13.96 -16.36 -47.69
N GLY A 548 13.36 -15.23 -48.07
CA GLY A 548 12.71 -15.01 -49.37
C GLY A 548 12.75 -13.53 -49.75
N THR A 549 13.53 -13.22 -50.78
CA THR A 549 13.74 -11.93 -51.45
C THR A 549 12.48 -11.41 -52.17
N THR A 550 12.20 -10.10 -52.12
CA THR A 550 11.92 -9.21 -53.28
C THR A 550 11.63 -7.76 -52.84
N GLN A 551 12.25 -6.78 -53.51
CA GLN A 551 12.05 -5.32 -53.48
C GLN A 551 11.41 -4.89 -54.84
N PRO A 552 11.10 -3.61 -55.16
CA PRO A 552 10.20 -2.60 -54.55
C PRO A 552 8.98 -2.28 -55.42
N GLY A 553 7.96 -1.62 -54.84
CA GLY A 553 6.90 -0.91 -55.56
C GLY A 553 6.69 0.49 -54.99
N VAL A 554 6.87 1.50 -55.85
CA VAL A 554 6.75 2.95 -55.62
C VAL A 554 5.34 3.42 -55.98
N THR A 555 4.72 4.24 -55.13
CA THR A 555 3.74 5.34 -55.40
C THR A 555 3.35 5.91 -54.03
N GLY A 556 3.35 7.20 -53.67
CA GLY A 556 3.40 8.47 -54.40
C GLY A 556 2.26 9.38 -53.90
N SER A 557 2.63 10.53 -53.28
CA SER A 557 1.81 11.74 -53.02
C SER A 557 0.63 11.65 -52.03
N THR A 558 0.20 12.67 -51.28
CA THR A 558 0.49 14.11 -50.99
C THR A 558 -0.46 14.42 -49.81
N SER A 559 -0.19 15.28 -48.83
CA SER A 559 -0.46 16.72 -48.93
C SER A 559 -0.10 17.46 -47.64
N SER A 560 0.68 18.52 -47.82
CA SER A 560 0.89 19.67 -46.94
C SER A 560 -0.37 20.54 -46.81
N VAL A 561 -0.61 21.15 -45.65
CA VAL A 561 -1.35 22.42 -45.54
C VAL A 561 -0.58 23.37 -44.62
N ASN A 562 -0.44 24.60 -45.10
CA ASN A 562 0.31 25.72 -44.55
C ASN A 562 -0.69 26.80 -44.10
N THR A 563 -0.53 27.32 -42.87
CA THR A 563 -0.73 28.73 -42.40
C THR A 563 -2.14 29.38 -42.50
N PRO A 564 -2.48 30.40 -41.67
CA PRO A 564 -1.88 31.74 -41.76
C PRO A 564 -1.40 32.37 -40.44
N SER A 565 -0.41 33.24 -40.64
CA SER A 565 0.07 34.31 -39.77
C SER A 565 -0.99 35.41 -39.59
N GLY A 566 -1.00 36.04 -38.41
CA GLY A 566 -1.64 37.32 -38.14
C GLY A 566 -0.84 38.04 -37.06
N GLY A 567 -0.11 39.08 -37.45
CA GLY A 567 0.68 39.92 -36.54
C GLY A 567 -0.12 41.07 -35.93
N MET A 568 0.43 41.65 -34.86
CA MET A 568 0.25 43.06 -34.52
C MET A 568 1.47 43.56 -33.73
N GLU A 569 1.98 44.69 -34.20
CA GLU A 569 3.08 45.54 -33.71
C GLU A 569 2.81 46.08 -32.29
N ASP A 570 3.80 46.07 -31.41
CA ASP A 570 4.72 47.16 -31.04
C ASP A 570 4.08 48.28 -30.17
N ASN A 571 4.59 48.41 -28.94
CA ASN A 571 4.77 49.73 -28.32
C ASN A 571 5.75 49.66 -27.15
N ALA A 572 6.86 50.38 -27.33
CA ALA A 572 7.90 50.66 -26.35
C ALA A 572 7.43 51.62 -25.23
N ARG A 573 7.98 51.46 -24.01
CA ARG A 573 8.95 52.40 -23.39
C ARG A 573 9.27 52.06 -21.92
N PRO A 574 10.46 52.48 -21.42
CA PRO A 574 11.00 52.08 -20.13
C PRO A 574 10.65 53.06 -19.00
N VAL A 575 10.72 52.60 -17.76
CA VAL A 575 10.64 53.45 -16.57
C VAL A 575 12.02 53.55 -15.95
N GLU A 576 12.56 54.77 -15.95
CA GLU A 576 13.70 55.21 -15.14
C GLU A 576 13.32 55.22 -13.65
N HIS A 577 14.26 54.86 -12.79
CA HIS A 577 14.36 55.52 -11.49
C HIS A 577 15.82 55.76 -11.12
N VAL A 578 16.11 57.04 -10.92
CA VAL A 578 17.40 57.63 -10.54
C VAL A 578 17.49 57.78 -9.02
N GLY A 579 18.72 57.64 -8.51
CA GLY A 579 19.25 58.38 -7.34
C GLY A 579 19.53 57.51 -6.11
N GLY A 580 20.73 57.47 -5.52
CA GLY A 580 21.98 58.18 -5.80
C GLY A 580 22.97 58.00 -4.63
N SER A 581 24.25 58.29 -4.91
CA SER A 581 25.35 58.76 -4.02
C SER A 581 25.68 57.95 -2.75
N GLY A 582 26.92 57.60 -2.41
CA GLY A 582 28.23 58.02 -2.91
C GLY A 582 29.35 57.45 -2.01
N ALA A 583 30.54 58.04 -2.13
CA ALA A 583 31.76 57.90 -1.31
C ALA A 583 32.81 56.84 -1.72
N VAL A 584 33.69 57.27 -2.62
CA VAL A 584 35.15 57.40 -2.49
C VAL A 584 35.83 56.66 -1.32
N GLY A 585 36.82 55.82 -1.67
CA GLY A 585 37.86 55.35 -0.75
C GLY A 585 39.04 54.72 -1.51
N GLN A 586 40.06 55.53 -1.84
CA GLN A 586 41.39 55.06 -2.22
C GLN A 586 42.08 54.39 -1.01
N ALA A 587 42.87 53.32 -1.24
CA ALA A 587 44.31 53.26 -0.92
C ALA A 587 44.87 51.84 -0.66
N ARG A 588 45.97 51.57 -1.38
CA ARG A 588 47.25 50.96 -0.94
C ARG A 588 47.43 49.42 -0.91
N ASN A 589 48.26 49.00 -1.87
CA ASN A 589 49.37 48.03 -1.79
C ASN A 589 49.81 47.55 -0.41
N ALA A 590 50.06 46.24 -0.31
CA ALA A 590 51.19 45.69 0.44
C ALA A 590 51.72 44.41 -0.23
N ASN A 591 52.97 44.48 -0.68
CA ASN A 591 53.83 43.36 -1.04
C ASN A 591 54.12 42.47 0.18
N GLY A 592 54.26 41.17 -0.05
CA GLY A 592 54.79 40.22 0.91
C GLY A 592 55.44 39.02 0.21
N THR A 593 56.69 39.20 -0.19
CA THR A 593 57.62 38.15 -0.65
C THR A 593 58.13 37.31 0.53
N GLY A 594 58.21 35.99 0.35
CA GLY A 594 58.90 35.07 1.26
C GLY A 594 59.09 33.72 0.59
N GLY A 595 60.34 33.29 0.39
CA GLY A 595 60.75 32.23 -0.52
C GLY A 595 61.12 30.88 0.10
N MET A 596 61.20 29.90 -0.82
CA MET A 596 62.20 28.83 -0.99
C MET A 596 62.28 27.58 -0.07
N GLY A 597 62.33 26.43 -0.75
CA GLY A 597 62.96 25.14 -0.37
C GLY A 597 61.92 24.03 -0.09
N SER A 598 61.95 22.80 -0.63
CA SER A 598 63.03 21.99 -1.22
C SER A 598 62.46 20.75 -1.94
N HIS A 599 63.12 20.38 -3.05
CA HIS A 599 63.29 19.09 -3.73
C HIS A 599 62.56 17.81 -3.23
N GLY A 600 61.70 17.28 -4.11
CA GLY A 600 61.90 16.02 -4.85
C GLY A 600 61.81 14.69 -4.10
N GLN A 601 60.79 13.88 -4.43
CA GLN A 601 60.93 12.45 -4.77
C GLN A 601 59.83 11.99 -5.74
N THR A 602 60.26 11.31 -6.79
CA THR A 602 59.49 10.52 -7.75
C THR A 602 58.81 9.33 -7.08
N MET A 603 57.51 9.14 -7.29
CA MET A 603 56.91 7.79 -7.27
C MET A 603 55.69 7.71 -8.19
N THR A 604 55.81 6.85 -9.20
CA THR A 604 54.71 6.23 -9.92
C THR A 604 53.85 5.43 -8.94
N ARG A 605 52.55 5.71 -8.81
CA ARG A 605 51.59 4.79 -8.18
C ARG A 605 50.21 4.91 -8.83
N LEU A 606 49.78 3.81 -9.45
CA LEU A 606 48.37 3.47 -9.68
C LEU A 606 47.63 3.41 -8.33
N PRO A 607 46.32 3.71 -8.27
CA PRO A 607 45.59 3.67 -7.00
C PRO A 607 45.57 2.23 -6.44
N GLN A 608 46.15 2.06 -5.26
CA GLN A 608 45.91 0.87 -4.44
C GLN A 608 44.54 0.99 -3.79
N THR A 609 43.82 -0.13 -3.79
CA THR A 609 42.63 -0.40 -2.98
C THR A 609 42.92 -0.11 -1.50
N ASN A 610 42.23 0.88 -0.93
CA ASN A 610 42.24 1.09 0.51
C ASN A 610 41.23 0.11 1.15
N GLU A 611 41.74 -0.99 1.70
CA GLU A 611 41.11 -1.63 2.85
C GLU A 611 41.31 -0.70 4.05
N GLN A 612 40.25 -0.01 4.48
CA GLN A 612 40.24 0.69 5.75
C GLN A 612 39.71 -0.25 6.83
N THR A 613 40.61 -0.88 7.57
CA THR A 613 40.27 -1.66 8.77
C THR A 613 39.84 -0.71 9.89
N SER A 614 38.59 -0.80 10.31
CA SER A 614 38.02 -0.10 11.48
C SER A 614 38.67 -0.59 12.79
N PRO A 615 39.00 0.29 13.75
CA PRO A 615 39.78 -0.03 14.95
C PRO A 615 39.06 -0.86 16.04
N TRP A 616 37.97 -1.57 15.72
CA TRP A 616 37.25 -2.43 16.67
C TRP A 616 37.54 -3.94 16.52
N ALA A 617 38.46 -4.33 15.63
CA ALA A 617 38.81 -5.74 15.38
C ALA A 617 40.12 -6.23 16.05
N ALA A 618 40.77 -5.43 16.90
CA ALA A 618 42.07 -5.76 17.50
C ALA A 618 42.02 -6.26 18.97
N ALA A 619 40.85 -6.66 19.50
CA ALA A 619 40.72 -7.12 20.90
C ALA A 619 40.17 -8.54 21.09
N ILE A 620 39.84 -9.30 20.02
CA ILE A 620 39.37 -10.70 20.14
C ILE A 620 40.26 -11.69 19.35
N GLY A 621 41.25 -11.19 18.61
CA GLY A 621 42.20 -11.98 17.81
C GLY A 621 43.55 -12.28 18.48
N LEU A 622 43.63 -12.32 19.82
CA LEU A 622 44.88 -12.65 20.53
C LEU A 622 44.75 -13.61 21.72
N VAL A 623 43.64 -14.35 21.82
CA VAL A 623 43.47 -15.47 22.78
C VAL A 623 43.28 -16.82 22.07
N GLY A 624 43.04 -16.84 20.75
CA GLY A 624 42.84 -18.07 19.97
C GLY A 624 44.09 -18.73 19.39
N LEU A 625 45.27 -18.09 19.49
CA LEU A 625 46.50 -18.55 18.80
C LEU A 625 47.69 -18.84 19.74
N LEU A 626 47.42 -18.97 21.04
CA LEU A 626 48.33 -19.55 22.04
C LEU A 626 47.81 -20.86 22.67
N GLY A 627 46.59 -21.31 22.30
CA GLY A 627 45.97 -22.54 22.82
C GLY A 627 46.30 -23.83 22.05
N VAL A 628 46.91 -23.74 20.85
CA VAL A 628 47.15 -24.91 19.97
C VAL A 628 48.60 -25.39 19.97
N ILE A 629 49.50 -24.78 20.77
CA ILE A 629 50.91 -25.22 20.90
C ILE A 629 51.20 -25.90 22.26
N VAL A 630 50.24 -25.95 23.20
CA VAL A 630 50.47 -26.53 24.54
C VAL A 630 49.73 -27.86 24.80
N PHE A 631 48.83 -28.31 23.91
CA PHE A 631 48.07 -29.57 24.10
C PHE A 631 48.41 -30.70 23.10
N GLY A 632 49.60 -30.66 22.50
CA GLY A 632 50.10 -31.70 21.58
C GLY A 632 51.34 -32.47 22.06
N ARG A 633 51.75 -32.33 23.33
CA ARG A 633 53.05 -32.88 23.81
C ARG A 633 53.04 -33.70 25.10
N VAL A 634 51.88 -34.17 25.55
CA VAL A 634 51.80 -35.18 26.63
C VAL A 634 50.67 -36.15 26.32
N TYR A 635 50.95 -37.20 25.56
CA TYR A 635 50.35 -38.55 25.67
C TYR A 635 51.08 -39.47 24.67
N ARG A 636 52.34 -39.73 24.99
CA ARG A 636 53.08 -40.91 24.53
C ARG A 636 53.78 -41.44 25.78
N HIS A 637 53.12 -42.32 26.51
CA HIS A 637 53.75 -43.39 27.28
C HIS A 637 52.69 -44.30 27.88
N GLN A 638 52.78 -45.56 27.45
CA GLN A 638 52.40 -46.81 28.12
C GLN A 638 50.93 -47.28 28.05
N ASP A 639 50.87 -48.50 27.51
CA ASP A 639 49.83 -49.54 27.42
C ASP A 639 48.60 -49.34 26.52
#